data_AF-R0ID99-F1
#
_entry.id   AF-R0ID99-F1
#
_cell.length_a   1.000
_cell.length_b   1.000
_cell.length_c   1.000
_cell.angle_alpha   90.00
_cell.angle_beta   90.00
_cell.angle_gamma   90.00
#
_symmetry.space_group_name_H-M   'P 1'
#
loop_
_entity.id
_entity.type
_entity.pdbx_description
1 polymer ?
#
loop_
_entity_poly.entity_id
_entity_poly.type
_entity_poly.pdbx_seq_one_letter_code
_entity_poly.pdbx_strand_id
1 'polypeptide(L)' 'MDDEQGARLDEIEGTIRGHVGLIEDSLDRIEGKPNAGKQDKLYNGRTRDTKEGGK' A
#
# COMPACT_ATOMS: atom_id res chain seq x y z
N MET A 1 25.97 -1.19 -4.14
CA MET A 1 25.69 -0.79 -2.74
C MET A 1 24.30 -0.19 -2.59
N ASP A 2 23.72 0.41 -3.65
CA ASP A 2 22.30 0.82 -3.68
C ASP A 2 21.32 -0.37 -3.78
N ASP A 3 21.70 -1.47 -4.43
CA ASP A 3 20.76 -2.57 -4.74
C ASP A 3 20.27 -3.34 -3.51
N GLU A 4 21.10 -3.51 -2.49
CA GLU A 4 20.73 -4.24 -1.27
C GLU A 4 19.77 -3.44 -0.39
N GLN A 5 19.95 -2.11 -0.34
CA GLN A 5 19.02 -1.22 0.34
C GLN A 5 17.69 -1.13 -0.44
N GLY A 6 17.74 -1.08 -1.77
CA GLY A 6 16.57 -1.15 -2.64
C GLY A 6 15.77 -2.44 -2.44
N ALA A 7 16.44 -3.59 -2.49
CA ALA A 7 15.80 -4.89 -2.27
C ALA A 7 15.14 -5.00 -0.89
N ARG A 8 15.78 -4.46 0.16
CA ARG A 8 15.22 -4.41 1.51
C ARG A 8 13.98 -3.52 1.60
N LEU A 9 13.97 -2.39 0.89
CA LEU A 9 12.80 -1.51 0.82
C LEU A 9 11.65 -2.16 0.07
N ASP A 10 11.92 -2.87 -1.03
CA ASP A 10 10.91 -3.61 -1.78
C ASP A 10 10.27 -4.73 -0.95
N GLU A 11 11.07 -5.46 -0.16
CA GLU A 11 10.58 -6.50 0.76
C GLU A 11 9.66 -5.90 1.85
N ILE A 12 10.08 -4.78 2.44
CA ILE A 12 9.28 -4.05 3.43
C ILE A 12 7.97 -3.56 2.81
N GLU A 13 8.03 -3.00 1.60
CA GLU A 13 6.85 -2.53 0.88
C GLU A 13 5.88 -3.68 0.58
N GLY A 14 6.38 -4.83 0.12
CA GLY A 14 5.58 -6.02 -0.12
C GLY A 14 4.87 -6.51 1.15
N THR A 15 5.58 -6.51 2.28
CA THR A 15 5.01 -6.88 3.59
C THR A 15 3.90 -5.92 4.02
N ILE A 16 4.12 -4.61 3.89
CA ILE A 16 3.12 -3.59 4.23
C ILE A 16 1.88 -3.74 3.35
N ARG A 17 2.05 -3.96 2.03
CA ARG A 17 0.94 -4.21 1.11
C ARG A 17 0.13 -5.45 1.50
N GLY A 18 0.79 -6.53 1.91
CA GLY A 18 0.12 -7.73 2.43
C GLY A 18 -0.72 -7.44 3.69
N HIS A 19 -0.18 -6.69 4.64
CA HIS A 19 -0.93 -6.31 5.86
C HIS A 19 -2.12 -5.39 5.57
N VAL A 20 -2.00 -4.46 4.61
CA VAL A 20 -3.13 -3.61 4.19
C VAL A 20 -4.29 -4.49 3.71
N GLY A 21 -4.02 -5.47 2.85
CA GLY A 21 -5.07 -6.40 2.38
C GLY A 21 -5.75 -7.18 3.51
N LEU A 22 -4.98 -7.68 4.49
CA LEU A 22 -5.55 -8.38 5.65
C LEU A 22 -6.43 -7.49 6.51
N ILE A 23 -6.04 -6.23 6.70
CA ILE A 23 -6.81 -5.25 7.46
C ILE A 23 -8.10 -4.92 6.71
N GLU A 24 -8.03 -4.72 5.39
CA GLU A 24 -9.19 -4.43 4.54
C GLU A 24 -10.20 -5.59 4.55
N ASP A 25 -9.73 -6.83 4.35
CA ASP A 25 -10.57 -8.03 4.46
C ASP A 25 -11.25 -8.15 5.83
N SER A 26 -10.54 -7.77 6.89
CA SER A 26 -11.08 -7.78 8.26
C SER A 26 -12.13 -6.71 8.45
N LEU A 27 -11.90 -5.50 7.93
CA LEU A 27 -12.85 -4.40 7.97
C LEU A 27 -14.13 -4.71 7.19
N ASP A 28 -14.01 -5.29 5.99
CA ASP A 28 -15.17 -5.70 5.19
C ASP A 28 -16.04 -6.73 5.94
N ARG A 29 -15.42 -7.67 6.65
CA ARG A 29 -16.12 -8.65 7.51
C ARG A 29 -16.81 -8.01 8.70
N ILE A 30 -16.20 -7.00 9.33
CA ILE A 30 -16.75 -6.31 10.51
C ILE A 30 -17.87 -5.35 10.11
N GLU A 31 -17.67 -4.55 9.06
CA GLU A 31 -18.62 -3.52 8.65
C GLU A 31 -19.81 -4.08 7.86
N GLY A 32 -19.71 -5.31 7.35
CA GLY A 32 -20.76 -5.97 6.58
C GLY A 32 -21.13 -5.21 5.29
N LYS A 33 -20.31 -4.25 4.88
CA LYS A 33 -20.48 -3.41 3.69
C LYS A 33 -19.25 -3.57 2.82
N PRO A 34 -19.36 -4.24 1.66
CA PRO A 34 -18.26 -4.30 0.71
C PRO A 34 -18.07 -2.90 0.12
N ASN A 35 -17.08 -2.14 0.60
CA ASN A 35 -16.68 -0.88 -0.04
C ASN A 35 -15.38 -1.07 -0.84
N ALA A 36 -15.36 -2.18 -1.57
CA ALA A 36 -14.43 -2.53 -2.63
C ALA A 36 -14.37 -1.44 -3.72
N GLY A 37 -13.40 -0.53 -3.63
CA GLY A 37 -13.01 0.29 -4.78
C GLY A 37 -12.75 1.78 -4.53
N LYS A 38 -12.91 2.31 -3.31
CA LYS A 38 -12.47 3.70 -3.01
C LYS A 38 -10.98 3.82 -2.64
N GLN A 39 -10.31 2.69 -2.36
CA GLN A 39 -9.01 2.67 -1.68
C GLN A 39 -7.78 2.66 -2.60
N ASP A 40 -7.91 2.20 -3.84
CA ASP A 40 -6.82 2.24 -4.83
C ASP A 40 -6.25 3.67 -4.99
N LYS A 41 -7.13 4.69 -4.93
CA LYS A 41 -6.74 6.10 -4.96
C LYS A 41 -6.03 6.60 -3.69
N LEU A 42 -6.34 6.06 -2.51
CA LEU A 42 -5.76 6.50 -1.23
C LEU A 42 -4.36 5.93 -0.98
N TYR A 43 -4.10 4.71 -1.45
CA TYR A 43 -2.83 4.02 -1.22
C TYR A 43 -1.89 4.08 -2.43
N ASN A 44 -2.39 3.90 -3.66
CA ASN A 44 -1.53 4.03 -4.85
C ASN A 44 -1.39 5.49 -5.35
N GLY A 45 -2.25 6.42 -4.91
CA GLY A 45 -2.11 7.85 -5.21
C GLY A 45 -0.84 8.46 -4.57
N ARG A 46 -0.54 8.09 -3.32
CA ARG A 46 0.60 8.62 -2.57
C ARG A 46 1.96 8.21 -3.15
N THR A 47 2.05 7.04 -3.77
CA THR A 47 3.25 6.57 -4.48
C THR A 47 3.55 7.38 -5.74
N ARG A 48 2.53 8.01 -6.37
CA ARG A 48 2.73 8.92 -7.51
C ARG A 48 3.10 10.32 -7.07
N ASP A 49 2.45 10.85 -6.04
CA ASP A 49 2.74 12.20 -5.54
C ASP A 49 4.16 12.33 -4.95
N THR A 50 4.70 11.26 -4.36
CA THR A 50 6.10 11.20 -3.88
C THR A 50 7.13 11.18 -5.02
N LYS A 51 6.73 10.82 -6.25
CA LYS A 51 7.61 10.84 -7.43
C LYS A 51 7.67 12.21 -8.11
N GLU A 52 6.68 13.08 -7.89
CA GLU A 52 6.61 14.42 -8.50
C GLU A 52 7.12 15.55 -7.58
N GLY A 53 7.23 15.31 -6.27
CA GLY A 53 7.74 16.30 -5.30
C GLY A 53 9.26 16.41 -5.16
N GLY A 54 10.04 15.63 -5.92
CA GLY A 54 11.50 15.68 -5.95
C GLY A 54 12.03 16.53 -7.10
N LYS A 55 11.85 17.84 -7.04
CA LYS A 55 12.57 18.83 -7.85
C LYS A 55 12.99 20.01 -7.00
#